data_AF-A0A8J2H5U7-F1
#
_entry.id   AF-A0A8J2H5U7-F1
#
_cell.length_a   1.000
_cell.length_b   1.000
_cell.length_c   1.000
_cell.angle_alpha   90.00
_cell.angle_beta   90.00
_cell.angle_gamma   90.00
#
_symmetry.space_group_name_H-M   'P 1'
#
loop_
_entity.id
_entity.type
_entity.pdbx_description
1 polymer ?
#
loop_
_entity_poly.entity_id
_entity_poly.type
_entity_poly.pdbx_seq_one_letter_code
_entity_poly.pdbx_strand_id
1 'polypeptide(L)'
;MDPDFVRAILCSSGQFNETIKYEELDQLVEKVPAVDARTITALSKSLADSICYKISPEAHIKYSVRLQLIDILRDWLHPPLGLGDHRPFCQSENILELSKTIIIKYLQKKKLCDDNATPEQLITLIRSLMNIASINPIYAQYLKLIIKQITELEVAANYKLVQFILSNEKEINLEFSAVEDLIICQREKIIEEPIVDCFISNINSQDQFRTTESFDKLMKKTAYSPKIFQVVCSLLGKLCAQLQFSSFVLVFIQFILKTIVSLRDDEEKNLLNLYPINLQSHVILLRIEPRFSTENSNKYLLESLRKIYSEDKEQILILITHFPKWLDELVLFL
;
A
#
# COMPACT_ATOMS: atom_id res chain seq x y z
N MET A 1 -22.19 -31.22 -21.33
CA MET A 1 -20.89 -31.76 -20.88
C MET A 1 -19.90 -31.44 -21.98
N ASP A 2 -18.65 -31.08 -21.66
CA ASP A 2 -17.65 -30.71 -22.67
C ASP A 2 -17.36 -31.91 -23.61
N PRO A 3 -17.54 -31.77 -24.93
CA PRO A 3 -17.36 -32.87 -25.88
C PRO A 3 -15.94 -33.46 -25.86
N ASP A 4 -14.93 -32.65 -25.57
CA ASP A 4 -13.55 -33.11 -25.50
C ASP A 4 -13.32 -33.99 -24.25
N PHE A 5 -14.06 -33.73 -23.17
CA PHE A 5 -14.02 -34.51 -21.94
C PHE A 5 -14.67 -35.90 -22.10
N VAL A 6 -15.80 -35.97 -22.80
CA VAL A 6 -16.49 -37.23 -23.13
C VAL A 6 -15.63 -38.10 -24.04
N ARG A 7 -14.98 -37.47 -25.03
CA ARG A 7 -14.06 -38.16 -25.95
C ARG A 7 -12.87 -38.77 -25.22
N ALA A 8 -12.29 -38.05 -24.27
CA ALA A 8 -11.17 -38.53 -23.47
C ALA A 8 -11.55 -39.76 -22.63
N ILE A 9 -12.75 -39.78 -22.03
CA ILE A 9 -13.25 -40.93 -21.25
C ILE A 9 -13.47 -42.14 -22.15
N LEU A 10 -14.13 -41.97 -23.30
CA LEU A 10 -14.42 -43.08 -24.22
C LEU A 10 -13.14 -43.68 -24.82
N CYS A 11 -12.18 -42.85 -25.22
CA CYS A 11 -10.87 -43.32 -25.70
C CYS A 11 -10.07 -44.06 -24.61
N SER A 12 -10.20 -43.64 -23.34
CA SER A 12 -9.49 -44.28 -22.21
C SER A 12 -10.06 -45.64 -21.78
N SER A 13 -11.31 -45.97 -22.18
CA SER A 13 -11.95 -47.25 -21.87
C SER A 13 -11.46 -48.42 -22.72
N GLY A 14 -10.60 -48.16 -23.72
CA GLY A 14 -9.99 -49.18 -24.57
C GLY A 14 -10.95 -49.88 -25.55
N GLN A 15 -12.25 -49.54 -25.55
CA GLN A 15 -13.23 -50.13 -26.45
C GLN A 15 -13.45 -49.38 -27.76
N PHE A 16 -12.83 -48.22 -27.96
CA PHE A 16 -13.06 -47.39 -29.14
C PHE A 16 -11.76 -46.87 -29.73
N ASN A 17 -11.28 -47.56 -30.76
CA ASN A 17 -10.19 -47.10 -31.60
C ASN A 17 -10.78 -46.52 -32.90
N GLU A 18 -10.63 -45.20 -33.03
CA GLU A 18 -10.70 -44.39 -34.25
C GLU A 18 -12.05 -43.78 -34.71
N THR A 19 -12.01 -42.44 -34.84
CA THR A 19 -12.81 -41.55 -35.70
C THR A 19 -14.32 -41.43 -35.51
N ILE A 20 -14.74 -40.83 -34.39
CA ILE A 20 -16.07 -40.18 -34.33
C ILE A 20 -15.95 -38.75 -34.87
N LYS A 21 -16.73 -38.40 -35.90
CA LYS A 21 -16.84 -37.03 -36.42
C LYS A 21 -17.63 -36.16 -35.43
N TYR A 22 -17.28 -34.87 -35.31
CA TYR A 22 -17.88 -33.95 -34.32
C TYR A 22 -19.41 -33.97 -34.31
N GLU A 23 -20.04 -34.11 -35.47
CA GLU A 23 -21.49 -34.13 -35.65
C GLU A 23 -22.19 -35.36 -35.02
N GLU A 24 -21.50 -36.49 -34.86
CA GLU A 24 -22.03 -37.69 -34.18
C GLU A 24 -21.87 -37.61 -32.65
N LEU A 25 -20.92 -36.80 -32.18
CA LEU A 25 -20.65 -36.62 -30.75
C LEU A 25 -21.72 -35.75 -30.08
N ASP A 26 -22.17 -34.70 -30.76
CA ASP A 26 -23.24 -33.82 -30.26
C ASP A 26 -24.57 -34.56 -30.13
N GLN A 27 -24.89 -35.46 -31.08
CA GLN A 27 -26.07 -36.33 -31.00
C GLN A 27 -25.98 -37.37 -29.87
N LEU A 28 -24.76 -37.76 -29.47
CA LEU A 28 -24.53 -38.65 -28.34
C LEU A 28 -24.67 -37.92 -27.01
N VAL A 29 -24.16 -36.69 -26.91
CA VAL A 29 -24.29 -35.83 -25.72
C VAL A 29 -25.75 -35.48 -25.44
N GLU A 30 -26.58 -35.27 -26.47
CA GLU A 30 -28.03 -35.09 -26.31
C GLU A 30 -28.77 -36.38 -25.89
N LYS A 31 -28.22 -37.56 -26.19
CA LYS A 31 -28.82 -38.86 -25.85
C LYS A 31 -28.37 -39.42 -24.50
N VAL A 32 -27.38 -38.83 -23.84
CA VAL A 32 -26.99 -39.24 -22.48
C VAL A 32 -28.10 -38.79 -21.52
N PRO A 33 -28.88 -39.71 -20.93
CA PRO A 33 -29.95 -39.31 -20.01
C PRO A 33 -29.32 -38.57 -18.82
N ALA A 34 -30.06 -37.59 -18.29
CA ALA A 34 -29.67 -36.85 -17.09
C ALA A 34 -29.19 -37.83 -16.02
N VAL A 35 -27.88 -37.86 -15.83
CA VAL A 35 -27.20 -38.93 -15.12
C VAL A 35 -27.63 -38.87 -13.65
N ASP A 36 -28.34 -39.91 -13.18
CA ASP A 36 -28.67 -40.08 -11.75
C ASP A 36 -27.40 -39.84 -10.92
N ALA A 37 -27.53 -39.01 -9.89
CA ALA A 37 -26.47 -38.69 -8.93
C ALA A 37 -25.71 -39.93 -8.43
N ARG A 38 -26.36 -41.09 -8.35
CA ARG A 38 -25.73 -42.38 -8.01
C ARG A 38 -24.66 -42.79 -9.01
N THR A 39 -24.90 -42.57 -10.30
CA THR A 39 -23.97 -42.93 -11.38
C THR A 39 -22.76 -41.98 -11.39
N ILE A 40 -22.97 -40.68 -11.16
CA ILE A 40 -21.88 -39.70 -10.97
C ILE A 40 -21.04 -40.07 -9.75
N THR A 41 -21.68 -40.49 -8.66
CA THR A 41 -20.99 -40.91 -7.43
C THR A 41 -20.16 -42.17 -7.65
N ALA A 42 -20.70 -43.15 -8.38
CA ALA A 42 -19.98 -44.39 -8.72
C ALA A 42 -18.77 -44.13 -9.64
N LEU A 43 -18.92 -43.26 -10.64
CA LEU A 43 -17.84 -42.83 -11.54
C LEU A 43 -16.76 -42.06 -10.77
N SER A 44 -17.16 -41.10 -9.95
CA SER A 44 -16.24 -40.33 -9.11
C SER A 44 -15.42 -41.24 -8.18
N LYS A 45 -16.06 -42.25 -7.59
CA LYS A 45 -15.40 -43.22 -6.71
C LYS A 45 -14.43 -44.11 -7.49
N SER A 46 -14.83 -44.63 -8.65
CA SER A 46 -13.95 -45.44 -9.50
C SER A 46 -12.75 -44.66 -10.04
N LEU A 47 -12.93 -43.38 -10.35
CA LEU A 47 -11.86 -42.47 -10.77
C LEU A 47 -10.91 -42.17 -9.60
N ALA A 48 -11.46 -41.90 -8.42
CA ALA A 48 -10.68 -41.69 -7.19
C ALA A 48 -9.86 -42.94 -6.84
N ASP A 49 -10.45 -44.13 -6.90
CA ASP A 49 -9.76 -45.40 -6.63
C ASP A 49 -8.63 -45.65 -7.66
N SER A 50 -8.85 -45.32 -8.93
CA SER A 50 -7.85 -45.45 -10.00
C SER A 50 -6.70 -44.45 -9.88
N ILE A 51 -6.96 -43.24 -9.37
CA ILE A 51 -5.94 -42.20 -9.12
C ILE A 51 -5.15 -42.55 -7.85
N CYS A 52 -5.84 -43.02 -6.80
CA CYS A 52 -5.21 -43.46 -5.54
C CYS A 52 -4.24 -44.64 -5.76
N TYR A 53 -4.51 -45.52 -6.72
CA TYR A 53 -3.63 -46.66 -7.02
C TYR A 53 -2.27 -46.27 -7.63
N LYS A 54 -2.13 -45.05 -8.19
CA LYS A 54 -0.89 -44.59 -8.87
C LYS A 54 0.00 -43.65 -8.06
N ILE A 55 -0.44 -43.24 -6.87
CA ILE A 55 0.29 -42.30 -6.03
C ILE A 55 0.78 -43.08 -4.81
N SER A 56 2.09 -43.06 -4.54
CA SER A 56 2.62 -43.75 -3.34
C SER A 56 1.90 -43.23 -2.08
N PRO A 57 1.69 -44.07 -1.05
CA PRO A 57 1.01 -43.65 0.17
C PRO A 57 1.63 -42.38 0.78
N GLU A 58 2.95 -42.22 0.67
CA GLU A 58 3.68 -41.05 1.15
C GLU A 58 3.40 -39.81 0.30
N ALA A 59 3.26 -39.95 -1.02
CA ALA A 59 2.89 -38.84 -1.90
C ALA A 59 1.43 -38.44 -1.68
N HIS A 60 0.52 -39.40 -1.50
CA HIS A 60 -0.88 -39.12 -1.17
C HIS A 60 -0.98 -38.37 0.16
N ILE A 61 -0.27 -38.80 1.20
CA ILE A 61 -0.21 -38.08 2.48
C ILE A 61 0.34 -36.66 2.27
N LYS A 62 1.40 -36.50 1.48
CA LYS A 62 2.03 -35.19 1.25
C LYS A 62 1.15 -34.22 0.45
N TYR A 63 0.41 -34.71 -0.54
CA TYR A 63 -0.54 -33.91 -1.32
C TYR A 63 -1.83 -33.66 -0.55
N SER A 64 -2.32 -34.65 0.21
CA SER A 64 -3.52 -34.55 1.04
C SER A 64 -3.30 -33.58 2.20
N VAL A 65 -2.17 -33.64 2.89
CA VAL A 65 -1.79 -32.65 3.92
C VAL A 65 -1.61 -31.26 3.31
N ARG A 66 -1.09 -31.15 2.08
CA ARG A 66 -0.93 -29.86 1.40
C ARG A 66 -2.28 -29.28 0.95
N LEU A 67 -3.19 -30.11 0.46
CA LEU A 67 -4.56 -29.71 0.11
C LEU A 67 -5.37 -29.36 1.35
N GLN A 68 -5.29 -30.18 2.41
CA GLN A 68 -5.89 -29.86 3.71
C GLN A 68 -5.33 -28.58 4.31
N LEU A 69 -4.03 -28.31 4.18
CA LEU A 69 -3.45 -27.03 4.59
C LEU A 69 -3.97 -25.86 3.76
N ILE A 70 -4.11 -26.05 2.45
CA ILE A 70 -4.66 -25.02 1.55
C ILE A 70 -6.15 -24.80 1.85
N ASP A 71 -6.90 -25.85 2.16
CA ASP A 71 -8.32 -25.78 2.48
C ASP A 71 -8.54 -25.22 3.89
N ILE A 72 -7.74 -25.60 4.89
CA ILE A 72 -7.76 -24.97 6.22
C ILE A 72 -7.38 -23.50 6.14
N LEU A 73 -6.38 -23.15 5.32
CA LEU A 73 -6.05 -21.75 5.06
C LEU A 73 -7.20 -21.06 4.32
N ARG A 74 -7.84 -21.70 3.34
CA ARG A 74 -9.00 -21.15 2.61
C ARG A 74 -10.22 -20.97 3.52
N ASP A 75 -10.43 -21.89 4.46
CA ASP A 75 -11.49 -21.88 5.49
C ASP A 75 -11.21 -20.82 6.57
N TRP A 76 -9.95 -20.58 6.91
CA TRP A 76 -9.55 -19.48 7.81
C TRP A 76 -9.64 -18.11 7.12
N LEU A 77 -9.75 -18.09 5.79
CA LEU A 77 -9.85 -16.88 4.99
C LEU A 77 -11.29 -16.48 4.63
N HIS A 78 -12.31 -17.23 5.05
CA HIS A 78 -13.73 -16.88 4.89
C HIS A 78 -14.53 -17.07 6.20
N PRO A 79 -15.30 -16.08 6.70
CA PRO A 79 -16.35 -16.35 7.69
C PRO A 79 -17.58 -17.00 6.99
N PRO A 80 -18.45 -17.70 7.72
CA PRO A 80 -18.66 -19.13 7.52
C PRO A 80 -19.70 -19.46 6.45
N LEU A 81 -19.35 -20.40 5.57
CA LEU A 81 -20.31 -21.17 4.78
C LEU A 81 -20.50 -22.54 5.44
N GLY A 82 -21.56 -22.66 6.25
CA GLY A 82 -22.35 -23.90 6.37
C GLY A 82 -21.71 -25.21 6.85
N LEU A 83 -20.49 -25.23 7.38
CA LEU A 83 -19.87 -26.44 7.94
C LEU A 83 -20.05 -26.50 9.47
N GLY A 84 -21.29 -26.78 9.90
CA GLY A 84 -21.64 -26.94 11.32
C GLY A 84 -21.21 -28.30 11.94
N ASP A 85 -20.87 -29.29 11.12
CA ASP A 85 -20.78 -30.70 11.58
C ASP A 85 -19.36 -31.29 11.63
N HIS A 86 -18.33 -30.50 11.34
CA HIS A 86 -16.95 -30.94 11.51
C HIS A 86 -16.33 -30.28 12.73
N ARG A 87 -15.83 -31.10 13.66
CA ARG A 87 -15.08 -30.59 14.82
C ARG A 87 -13.93 -29.74 14.28
N PRO A 88 -13.88 -28.43 14.57
CA PRO A 88 -12.69 -27.65 14.28
C PRO A 88 -11.50 -28.32 14.97
N PHE A 89 -10.32 -28.20 14.40
CA PHE A 89 -9.07 -28.67 15.01
C PHE A 89 -8.93 -27.99 16.39
N CYS A 90 -9.43 -28.63 17.46
CA CYS A 90 -9.51 -28.05 18.81
C CYS A 90 -8.21 -28.19 19.61
N GLN A 91 -7.06 -28.11 18.96
CA GLN A 91 -5.77 -28.03 19.67
C GLN A 91 -5.12 -26.70 19.28
N SER A 92 -5.45 -25.68 20.05
CA SER A 92 -4.93 -24.30 19.92
C SER A 92 -3.41 -24.27 19.80
N GLU A 93 -2.70 -25.14 20.53
CA GLU A 93 -1.24 -25.25 20.51
C GLU A 93 -0.70 -25.80 19.17
N ASN A 94 -1.31 -26.85 18.62
CA ASN A 94 -0.89 -27.45 17.35
C ASN A 94 -1.21 -26.56 16.14
N ILE A 95 -2.30 -25.80 16.20
CA ILE A 95 -2.62 -24.76 15.22
C ILE A 95 -1.58 -23.64 15.26
N LEU A 96 -1.18 -23.22 16.46
CA LEU A 96 -0.16 -22.17 16.63
C LEU A 96 1.20 -22.63 16.12
N GLU A 97 1.59 -23.87 16.41
CA GLU A 97 2.85 -24.46 15.98
C GLU A 97 2.88 -24.74 14.47
N LEU A 98 1.76 -25.17 13.89
CA LEU A 98 1.59 -25.32 12.44
C LEU A 98 1.67 -23.95 11.74
N SER A 99 0.96 -22.95 12.27
CA SER A 99 1.02 -21.56 11.79
C SER A 99 2.44 -21.04 11.87
N LYS A 100 3.14 -21.28 12.99
CA LYS A 100 4.56 -20.95 13.18
C LYS A 100 5.43 -21.58 12.11
N THR A 101 5.24 -22.86 11.85
CA THR A 101 6.04 -23.63 10.91
C THR A 101 5.81 -23.18 9.49
N ILE A 102 4.57 -22.88 9.10
CA ILE A 102 4.22 -22.35 7.78
C ILE A 102 4.79 -20.94 7.61
N ILE A 103 4.57 -20.07 8.59
CA ILE A 103 5.10 -18.70 8.61
C ILE A 103 6.63 -18.75 8.45
N ILE A 104 7.35 -19.49 9.30
CA ILE A 104 8.81 -19.63 9.22
C ILE A 104 9.24 -20.18 7.86
N LYS A 105 8.61 -21.25 7.37
CA LYS A 105 9.03 -21.96 6.15
C LYS A 105 8.78 -21.17 4.87
N TYR A 106 7.72 -20.36 4.82
CA TYR A 106 7.32 -19.61 3.64
C TYR A 106 7.69 -18.13 3.69
N LEU A 107 7.81 -17.51 4.88
CA LEU A 107 8.23 -16.11 5.05
C LEU A 107 9.74 -15.92 5.16
N GLN A 108 10.49 -16.86 5.74
CA GLN A 108 11.96 -16.71 5.81
C GLN A 108 12.64 -17.04 4.49
N LYS A 109 12.01 -17.84 3.63
CA LYS A 109 12.46 -17.97 2.24
C LYS A 109 11.89 -16.76 1.49
N LYS A 110 12.75 -15.92 0.91
CA LYS A 110 12.47 -14.74 0.07
C LYS A 110 11.39 -14.88 -1.04
N LYS A 111 10.67 -16.00 -1.12
CA LYS A 111 9.62 -16.33 -2.08
C LYS A 111 8.29 -15.60 -1.87
N LEU A 112 8.11 -14.89 -0.75
CA LEU A 112 6.81 -14.29 -0.47
C LEU A 112 6.46 -13.11 -1.38
N CYS A 113 7.48 -12.55 -2.02
CA CYS A 113 7.37 -11.49 -3.00
C CYS A 113 8.08 -11.89 -4.29
N ASP A 114 7.89 -13.14 -4.72
CA ASP A 114 8.03 -13.44 -6.15
C ASP A 114 6.93 -12.63 -6.89
N ASP A 115 7.21 -12.16 -8.10
CA ASP A 115 6.40 -11.24 -8.93
C ASP A 115 4.91 -11.63 -9.17
N ASN A 116 4.49 -12.79 -8.66
CA ASN A 116 3.16 -13.38 -8.87
C ASN A 116 2.17 -13.15 -7.71
N ALA A 117 2.58 -12.55 -6.60
CA ALA A 117 1.68 -12.31 -5.47
C ALA A 117 0.73 -11.13 -5.75
N THR A 118 -0.58 -11.36 -5.73
CA THR A 118 -1.54 -10.27 -5.97
C THR A 118 -1.71 -9.40 -4.70
N PRO A 119 -2.09 -8.12 -4.85
CA PRO A 119 -2.34 -7.22 -3.73
C PRO A 119 -3.38 -7.76 -2.75
N GLU A 120 -4.44 -8.40 -3.24
CA GLU A 120 -5.49 -9.01 -2.42
C GLU A 120 -4.95 -10.16 -1.58
N GLN A 121 -4.02 -10.97 -2.12
CA GLN A 121 -3.36 -12.04 -1.39
C GLN A 121 -2.47 -11.48 -0.28
N LEU A 122 -1.75 -10.38 -0.55
CA LEU A 122 -0.92 -9.71 0.44
C LEU A 122 -1.75 -9.05 1.55
N ILE A 123 -2.84 -8.36 1.22
CA ILE A 123 -3.80 -7.82 2.21
C ILE A 123 -4.33 -8.94 3.10
N THR A 124 -4.71 -10.05 2.48
CA THR A 124 -5.26 -11.21 3.17
C THR A 124 -4.24 -11.79 4.16
N LEU A 125 -3.00 -11.96 3.73
CA LEU A 125 -1.89 -12.40 4.57
C LEU A 125 -1.64 -11.44 5.74
N ILE A 126 -1.56 -10.13 5.48
CA ILE A 126 -1.34 -9.11 6.52
C ILE A 126 -2.46 -9.21 7.57
N ARG A 127 -3.73 -9.31 7.14
CA ARG A 127 -4.88 -9.45 8.03
C ARG A 127 -4.80 -10.72 8.87
N SER A 128 -4.45 -11.87 8.26
CA SER A 128 -4.26 -13.12 9.00
C SER A 128 -3.15 -13.00 10.05
N LEU A 129 -2.04 -12.34 9.71
CA LEU A 129 -0.93 -12.13 10.64
C LEU A 129 -1.25 -11.15 11.75
N MET A 130 -2.03 -10.10 11.49
CA MET A 130 -2.55 -9.20 12.53
C MET A 130 -3.41 -9.98 13.53
N ASN A 131 -4.32 -10.84 13.05
CA ASN A 131 -5.17 -11.66 13.90
C ASN A 131 -4.35 -12.68 14.73
N ILE A 132 -3.29 -13.24 14.17
CA ILE A 132 -2.41 -14.14 14.92
C ILE A 132 -1.53 -13.35 15.90
N ALA A 133 -1.07 -12.16 15.53
CA ALA A 133 -0.24 -11.30 16.36
C ALA A 133 -0.98 -10.78 17.60
N SER A 134 -2.30 -10.57 17.51
CA SER A 134 -3.12 -10.21 18.67
C SER A 134 -3.22 -11.35 19.70
N ILE A 135 -3.09 -12.60 19.25
CA ILE A 135 -3.08 -13.79 20.12
C ILE A 135 -1.65 -14.09 20.62
N ASN A 136 -0.64 -13.93 19.77
CA ASN A 136 0.75 -14.19 20.11
C ASN A 136 1.69 -13.09 19.54
N PRO A 137 2.29 -12.24 20.39
CA PRO A 137 3.12 -11.10 19.97
C PRO A 137 4.36 -11.46 19.15
N ILE A 138 4.83 -12.71 19.20
CA ILE A 138 5.99 -13.16 18.40
C ILE A 138 5.72 -12.96 16.89
N TYR A 139 4.46 -13.03 16.46
CA TYR A 139 4.10 -12.85 15.06
C TYR A 139 4.11 -11.41 14.57
N ALA A 140 4.11 -10.43 15.48
CA ALA A 140 4.25 -9.02 15.12
C ALA A 140 5.60 -8.75 14.42
N GLN A 141 6.65 -9.49 14.75
CA GLN A 141 7.96 -9.37 14.08
C GLN A 141 7.89 -9.80 12.61
N TYR A 142 7.14 -10.86 12.30
CA TYR A 142 6.95 -11.31 10.92
C TYR A 142 6.09 -10.33 10.12
N LEU A 143 5.05 -9.78 10.76
CA LEU A 143 4.23 -8.72 10.17
C LEU A 143 5.08 -7.50 9.77
N LYS A 144 5.99 -7.05 10.64
CA LYS A 144 6.93 -5.96 10.34
C LYS A 144 7.88 -6.32 9.19
N LEU A 145 8.43 -7.53 9.17
CA LEU A 145 9.31 -8.00 8.09
C LEU A 145 8.62 -8.00 6.73
N ILE A 146 7.37 -8.45 6.66
CA ILE A 146 6.60 -8.47 5.41
C ILE A 146 6.32 -7.06 4.92
N ILE A 147 5.91 -6.16 5.82
CA ILE A 147 5.62 -4.78 5.44
C ILE A 147 6.88 -4.09 4.93
N LYS A 148 8.03 -4.35 5.58
CA LYS A 148 9.34 -3.87 5.10
C LYS A 148 9.67 -4.42 3.70
N GLN A 149 9.45 -5.71 3.45
CA GLN A 149 9.66 -6.29 2.12
C GLN A 149 8.70 -5.68 1.09
N ILE A 150 7.44 -5.42 1.43
CA ILE A 150 6.46 -4.79 0.54
C ILE A 150 6.89 -3.37 0.16
N THR A 151 7.46 -2.59 1.09
CA THR A 151 8.03 -1.27 0.79
C THR A 151 9.22 -1.33 -0.17
N GLU A 152 9.97 -2.42 -0.20
CA GLU A 152 11.17 -2.60 -1.03
C GLU A 152 10.87 -3.11 -2.47
N LEU A 153 9.71 -3.73 -2.70
CA LEU A 153 9.47 -4.63 -3.86
C LEU A 153 8.62 -4.07 -5.02
N GLU A 154 8.61 -2.76 -5.29
CA GLU A 154 7.79 -2.13 -6.35
C GLU A 154 6.25 -2.30 -6.22
N VAL A 155 5.76 -3.21 -5.37
CA VAL A 155 4.36 -3.30 -4.89
C VAL A 155 3.97 -2.06 -4.07
N ALA A 156 4.96 -1.23 -3.73
CA ALA A 156 4.79 0.17 -3.35
C ALA A 156 3.95 0.99 -4.35
N ALA A 157 3.72 0.52 -5.59
CA ALA A 157 2.78 1.09 -6.57
C ALA A 157 1.30 0.70 -6.33
N ASN A 158 1.01 -0.26 -5.45
CA ASN A 158 -0.36 -0.67 -5.17
C ASN A 158 -1.02 0.17 -4.06
N TYR A 159 -1.74 1.20 -4.48
CA TYR A 159 -2.45 2.10 -3.58
C TYR A 159 -3.40 1.39 -2.60
N LYS A 160 -4.12 0.34 -3.03
CA LYS A 160 -5.07 -0.39 -2.16
C LYS A 160 -4.37 -1.07 -0.99
N LEU A 161 -3.23 -1.71 -1.26
CA LEU A 161 -2.43 -2.37 -0.22
C LEU A 161 -1.87 -1.34 0.77
N VAL A 162 -1.30 -0.26 0.27
CA VAL A 162 -0.74 0.81 1.11
C VAL A 162 -1.83 1.46 1.96
N GLN A 163 -2.99 1.77 1.37
CA GLN A 163 -4.14 2.33 2.09
C GLN A 163 -4.63 1.40 3.19
N PHE A 164 -4.66 0.08 2.95
CA PHE A 164 -5.00 -0.90 3.97
C PHE A 164 -4.00 -0.89 5.13
N ILE A 165 -2.70 -0.86 4.84
CA ILE A 165 -1.65 -0.82 5.88
C ILE A 165 -1.76 0.46 6.71
N LEU A 166 -1.90 1.63 6.06
CA LEU A 166 -2.00 2.93 6.75
C LEU A 166 -3.27 3.04 7.60
N SER A 167 -4.38 2.47 7.14
CA SER A 167 -5.64 2.46 7.90
C SER A 167 -5.57 1.59 9.16
N ASN A 168 -4.64 0.63 9.20
CA ASN A 168 -4.40 -0.27 10.34
C ASN A 168 -3.07 0.02 11.06
N GLU A 169 -2.49 1.22 10.88
CA GLU A 169 -1.15 1.57 11.37
C GLU A 169 -0.95 1.29 12.88
N LYS A 170 -1.99 1.54 13.68
CA LYS A 170 -1.98 1.37 15.14
C LYS A 170 -1.94 -0.09 15.56
N GLU A 171 -2.67 -0.95 14.84
CA GLU A 171 -2.75 -2.39 15.13
C GLU A 171 -1.47 -3.11 14.71
N ILE A 172 -0.87 -2.67 13.62
CA ILE A 172 0.38 -3.22 13.09
C ILE A 172 1.59 -2.76 13.93
N ASN A 173 1.46 -1.65 14.67
CA ASN A 173 2.52 -1.04 15.47
C ASN A 173 3.78 -0.76 14.63
N LEU A 174 3.55 -0.10 13.48
CA LEU A 174 4.62 0.29 12.56
C LEU A 174 5.48 1.41 13.16
N GLU A 175 6.77 1.37 12.84
CA GLU A 175 7.67 2.46 13.14
C GLU A 175 7.27 3.69 12.34
N PHE A 176 7.42 4.87 12.94
CA PHE A 176 7.05 6.14 12.32
C PHE A 176 7.72 6.34 10.94
N SER A 177 9.01 5.99 10.83
CA SER A 177 9.77 6.04 9.58
C SER A 177 9.15 5.18 8.46
N ALA A 178 8.68 3.96 8.78
CA ALA A 178 8.06 3.08 7.80
C ALA A 178 6.72 3.63 7.29
N VAL A 179 5.97 4.31 8.15
CA VAL A 179 4.72 5.00 7.77
C VAL A 179 5.03 6.16 6.83
N GLU A 180 6.05 6.97 7.13
CA GLU A 180 6.51 8.04 6.24
C GLU A 180 6.91 7.50 4.87
N ASP A 181 7.71 6.44 4.83
CA ASP A 181 8.21 5.87 3.59
C ASP A 181 7.04 5.31 2.73
N LEU A 182 6.04 4.66 3.34
CA LEU A 182 4.81 4.21 2.66
C LEU A 182 4.01 5.37 2.06
N ILE A 183 3.88 6.48 2.79
CA ILE A 183 3.17 7.69 2.31
C ILE A 183 3.92 8.30 1.12
N ILE A 184 5.25 8.40 1.21
CA ILE A 184 6.09 9.01 0.16
C ILE A 184 6.11 8.13 -1.10
N CYS A 185 6.13 6.80 -0.95
CA CYS A 185 6.02 5.88 -2.09
C CYS A 185 4.73 6.07 -2.89
N GLN A 186 3.64 6.48 -2.23
CA GLN A 186 2.34 6.77 -2.84
C GLN A 186 2.06 8.29 -2.92
N ARG A 187 3.11 9.11 -3.11
CA ARG A 187 2.99 10.57 -3.09
C ARG A 187 1.90 11.10 -4.00
N GLU A 188 1.72 10.55 -5.19
CA GLU A 188 0.74 11.05 -6.17
C GLU A 188 -0.68 10.97 -5.60
N LYS A 189 -1.03 9.84 -4.97
CA LYS A 189 -2.36 9.57 -4.43
C LYS A 189 -2.59 10.11 -3.03
N ILE A 190 -1.56 10.11 -2.18
CA ILE A 190 -1.70 10.44 -0.75
C ILE A 190 -1.33 11.90 -0.46
N ILE A 191 -0.42 12.48 -1.25
CA ILE A 191 0.09 13.84 -1.04
C ILE A 191 -0.41 14.79 -2.12
N GLU A 192 -0.11 14.50 -3.39
CA GLU A 192 -0.34 15.42 -4.51
C GLU A 192 -1.83 15.61 -4.77
N GLU A 193 -2.60 14.52 -4.92
CA GLU A 193 -4.04 14.56 -5.19
C GLU A 193 -4.82 15.37 -4.13
N PRO A 194 -4.69 15.13 -2.81
CA PRO A 194 -5.38 15.96 -1.81
C PRO A 194 -5.00 17.44 -1.82
N ILE A 195 -3.74 17.77 -2.13
CA ILE A 195 -3.28 19.16 -2.20
C ILE A 195 -3.83 19.84 -3.45
N VAL A 196 -3.75 19.18 -4.60
CA VAL A 196 -4.23 19.70 -5.88
C VAL A 196 -5.75 19.85 -5.87
N ASP A 197 -6.49 18.88 -5.34
CA ASP A 197 -7.94 18.96 -5.20
C ASP A 197 -8.35 20.11 -4.28
N CYS A 198 -7.64 20.29 -3.15
CA CYS A 198 -7.84 21.42 -2.25
C CYS A 198 -7.53 22.75 -2.95
N PHE A 199 -6.45 22.82 -3.75
CA PHE A 199 -6.13 24.01 -4.52
C PHE A 199 -7.22 24.35 -5.55
N ILE A 200 -7.59 23.38 -6.40
CA ILE A 200 -8.56 23.55 -7.49
C ILE A 200 -9.94 23.94 -6.96
N SER A 201 -10.41 23.26 -5.91
CA SER A 201 -11.72 23.54 -5.30
C SER A 201 -11.84 24.95 -4.73
N ASN A 202 -10.71 25.61 -4.43
CA ASN A 202 -10.66 26.92 -3.83
C ASN A 202 -10.27 28.06 -4.79
N ILE A 203 -9.98 27.80 -6.07
CA ILE A 203 -9.59 28.83 -7.06
C ILE A 203 -10.59 30.00 -7.12
N ASN A 204 -11.88 29.71 -6.96
CA ASN A 204 -12.94 30.72 -7.04
C ASN A 204 -13.49 31.15 -5.67
N SER A 205 -12.90 30.67 -4.57
CA SER A 205 -13.40 30.95 -3.22
C SER A 205 -12.76 32.23 -2.67
N GLN A 206 -13.57 33.21 -2.30
CA GLN A 206 -13.09 34.52 -1.83
C GLN A 206 -12.92 34.62 -0.30
N ASP A 207 -13.52 33.70 0.47
CA ASP A 207 -13.60 33.84 1.93
C ASP A 207 -12.64 32.91 2.69
N GLN A 208 -12.89 31.59 2.64
CA GLN A 208 -12.16 30.59 3.40
C GLN A 208 -11.86 29.37 2.53
N PHE A 209 -10.65 28.82 2.69
CA PHE A 209 -10.27 27.58 2.04
C PHE A 209 -11.11 26.43 2.61
N ARG A 210 -11.85 25.76 1.74
CA ARG A 210 -12.56 24.52 2.05
C ARG A 210 -11.57 23.37 2.00
N THR A 211 -11.53 22.57 3.06
CA THR A 211 -10.69 21.37 3.11
C THR A 211 -11.53 20.11 3.00
N THR A 212 -10.87 19.02 2.61
CA THR A 212 -11.43 17.67 2.59
C THR A 212 -10.85 16.85 3.74
N GLU A 213 -11.50 15.74 4.09
CA GLU A 213 -11.00 14.84 5.13
C GLU A 213 -9.61 14.26 4.77
N SER A 214 -9.36 13.98 3.48
CA SER A 214 -8.05 13.52 3.00
C SER A 214 -6.97 14.57 3.18
N PHE A 215 -7.28 15.84 2.88
CA PHE A 215 -6.38 16.97 3.13
C PHE A 215 -6.08 17.13 4.62
N ASP A 216 -7.10 17.11 5.47
CA ASP A 216 -6.91 17.29 6.92
C ASP A 216 -6.07 16.16 7.53
N LYS A 217 -6.27 14.90 7.08
CA LYS A 217 -5.42 13.75 7.48
C LYS A 217 -3.98 13.95 7.04
N LEU A 218 -3.75 14.41 5.81
CA LEU A 218 -2.41 14.71 5.30
C LEU A 218 -1.74 15.82 6.11
N MET A 219 -2.45 16.91 6.42
CA MET A 219 -1.91 18.03 7.20
C MET A 219 -1.49 17.59 8.60
N LYS A 220 -2.28 16.74 9.27
CA LYS A 220 -1.90 16.15 10.56
C LYS A 220 -0.60 15.36 10.47
N LYS A 221 -0.42 14.53 9.45
CA LYS A 221 0.85 13.78 9.26
C LYS A 221 2.01 14.72 8.94
N THR A 222 1.78 15.71 8.08
CA THR A 222 2.76 16.72 7.67
C THR A 222 3.28 17.55 8.86
N ALA A 223 2.41 17.88 9.82
CA ALA A 223 2.77 18.70 10.98
C ALA A 223 3.79 18.05 11.92
N TYR A 224 3.93 16.73 11.88
CA TYR A 224 4.84 15.97 12.75
C TYR A 224 5.91 15.18 12.00
N SER A 225 5.94 15.26 10.66
CA SER A 225 6.91 14.56 9.82
C SER A 225 7.72 15.56 8.98
N PRO A 226 9.01 15.79 9.31
CA PRO A 226 9.90 16.60 8.49
C PRO A 226 10.03 16.07 7.05
N LYS A 227 10.01 14.74 6.86
CA LYS A 227 10.10 14.13 5.52
C LYS A 227 8.87 14.45 4.68
N ILE A 228 7.66 14.23 5.21
CA ILE A 228 6.42 14.52 4.49
C ILE A 228 6.30 16.02 4.24
N PHE A 229 6.66 16.86 5.22
CA PHE A 229 6.73 18.31 5.08
C PHE A 229 7.59 18.73 3.88
N GLN A 230 8.79 18.19 3.73
CA GLN A 230 9.65 18.52 2.59
C GLN A 230 9.04 18.13 1.24
N VAL A 231 8.38 16.97 1.15
CA VAL A 231 7.70 16.55 -0.09
C VAL A 231 6.53 17.47 -0.42
N VAL A 232 5.73 17.85 0.59
CA VAL A 232 4.63 18.83 0.44
C VAL A 232 5.19 20.18 -0.05
N CYS A 233 6.24 20.69 0.58
CA CYS A 233 6.83 21.97 0.22
C CYS A 233 7.49 21.95 -1.18
N SER A 234 8.11 20.84 -1.57
CA SER A 234 8.61 20.62 -2.93
C SER A 234 7.48 20.74 -3.96
N LEU A 235 6.35 20.08 -3.72
CA LEU A 235 5.17 20.17 -4.58
C LEU A 235 4.65 21.60 -4.69
N LEU A 236 4.51 22.29 -3.55
CA LEU A 236 4.04 23.68 -3.50
C LEU A 236 5.00 24.64 -4.20
N GLY A 237 6.31 24.41 -4.06
CA GLY A 237 7.36 25.14 -4.78
C GLY A 237 7.17 25.00 -6.30
N LYS A 238 7.01 23.77 -6.79
CA LYS A 238 6.75 23.47 -8.21
C LYS A 238 5.47 24.13 -8.71
N LEU A 239 4.40 24.04 -7.93
CA LEU A 239 3.11 24.70 -8.25
C LEU A 239 3.29 26.22 -8.37
N CYS A 240 4.03 26.83 -7.43
CA CYS A 240 4.31 28.26 -7.44
C CYS A 240 5.14 28.70 -8.66
N ALA A 241 6.19 27.93 -9.00
CA ALA A 241 7.02 28.19 -10.17
C ALA A 241 6.23 28.06 -11.48
N GLN A 242 5.41 27.00 -11.62
CA GLN A 242 4.57 26.78 -12.80
C GLN A 242 3.50 27.86 -12.99
N LEU A 243 2.95 28.37 -11.89
CA LEU A 243 1.96 29.44 -11.88
C LEU A 243 2.59 30.83 -11.70
N GLN A 244 3.89 30.96 -12.00
CA GLN A 244 4.64 32.21 -12.06
C GLN A 244 4.44 33.11 -10.82
N PHE A 245 4.50 32.51 -9.64
CA PHE A 245 4.36 33.22 -8.36
C PHE A 245 3.04 34.01 -8.23
N SER A 246 1.95 33.53 -8.83
CA SER A 246 0.64 34.16 -8.70
C SER A 246 0.24 34.36 -7.23
N SER A 247 -0.41 35.49 -6.95
CA SER A 247 -0.82 35.88 -5.59
C SER A 247 -1.68 34.81 -4.92
N PHE A 248 -2.57 34.18 -5.68
CA PHE A 248 -3.43 33.10 -5.17
C PHE A 248 -2.62 31.90 -4.65
N VAL A 249 -1.60 31.46 -5.39
CA VAL A 249 -0.76 30.33 -4.95
C VAL A 249 0.02 30.69 -3.69
N LEU A 250 0.56 31.90 -3.60
CA LEU A 250 1.24 32.35 -2.39
C LEU A 250 0.28 32.36 -1.18
N VAL A 251 -0.95 32.85 -1.36
CA VAL A 251 -1.99 32.82 -0.31
C VAL A 251 -2.32 31.38 0.10
N PHE A 252 -2.43 30.46 -0.86
CA PHE A 252 -2.68 29.04 -0.59
C PHE A 252 -1.53 28.36 0.17
N ILE A 253 -0.28 28.63 -0.21
CA ILE A 253 0.90 28.14 0.51
C ILE A 253 0.90 28.66 1.95
N GLN A 254 0.60 29.94 2.15
CA GLN A 254 0.48 30.51 3.49
C GLN A 254 -0.67 29.89 4.30
N PHE A 255 -1.78 29.52 3.65
CA PHE A 255 -2.85 28.77 4.28
C PHE A 255 -2.36 27.39 4.76
N ILE A 256 -1.68 26.62 3.92
CA ILE A 256 -1.12 25.31 4.31
C ILE A 256 -0.16 25.45 5.49
N LEU A 257 0.78 26.40 5.43
CA LEU A 257 1.74 26.63 6.51
C LEU A 257 1.04 27.00 7.82
N LYS A 258 0.02 27.86 7.77
CA LYS A 258 -0.78 28.22 8.95
C LYS A 258 -1.53 27.01 9.51
N THR A 259 -2.11 26.18 8.66
CA THR A 259 -2.78 24.94 9.06
C THR A 259 -1.81 24.02 9.78
N ILE A 260 -0.61 23.81 9.24
CA ILE A 260 0.44 23.01 9.87
C ILE A 260 0.82 23.57 11.24
N VAL A 261 1.04 24.88 11.34
CA VAL A 261 1.38 25.54 12.63
C VAL A 261 0.24 25.39 13.64
N SER A 262 -1.02 25.51 13.21
CA SER A 262 -2.19 25.40 14.10
C SER A 262 -2.41 24.01 14.67
N LEU A 263 -1.90 22.98 13.98
CA LEU A 263 -1.99 21.59 14.42
C LEU A 263 -0.91 21.22 15.45
N ARG A 264 0.07 22.09 15.72
CA ARG A 264 1.14 21.83 16.70
C ARG A 264 0.86 22.53 18.03
N ASP A 265 1.12 21.83 19.14
CA ASP A 265 0.94 22.34 20.50
C ASP A 265 2.03 23.37 20.91
N ASP A 266 1.73 24.20 21.92
CA ASP A 266 2.38 25.48 22.23
C ASP A 266 3.91 25.47 22.49
N GLU A 267 4.52 24.35 22.88
CA GLU A 267 5.99 24.25 23.07
C GLU A 267 6.74 23.89 21.77
N GLU A 268 6.00 23.43 20.75
CA GLU A 268 6.48 22.93 19.45
C GLU A 268 5.99 23.75 18.24
N LYS A 269 5.40 24.94 18.45
CA LYS A 269 4.93 25.83 17.36
C LYS A 269 6.02 26.30 16.39
N ASN A 270 7.27 25.90 16.61
CA ASN A 270 8.35 26.22 15.70
C ASN A 270 8.35 25.27 14.48
N LEU A 271 7.74 25.75 13.39
CA LEU A 271 7.87 25.18 12.03
C LEU A 271 9.33 24.86 11.67
N LEU A 272 10.28 25.53 12.32
CA LEU A 272 11.73 25.37 12.15
C LEU A 272 12.19 23.91 12.18
N ASN A 273 11.64 23.09 13.08
CA ASN A 273 12.07 21.68 13.25
C ASN A 273 11.68 20.80 12.05
N LEU A 274 10.77 21.25 11.20
CA LEU A 274 10.39 20.54 9.97
C LEU A 274 11.35 20.81 8.81
N TYR A 275 12.15 21.88 8.90
CA TYR A 275 13.17 22.17 7.90
C TYR A 275 14.46 21.37 8.15
N PRO A 276 15.17 20.98 7.08
CA PRO A 276 16.55 20.50 7.17
C PRO A 276 17.42 21.41 8.05
N ILE A 277 18.30 20.81 8.87
CA ILE A 277 19.16 21.53 9.82
C ILE A 277 19.98 22.62 9.11
N ASN A 278 20.48 22.36 7.91
CA ASN A 278 21.26 23.30 7.11
C ASN A 278 20.46 24.55 6.66
N LEU A 279 19.13 24.49 6.67
CA LEU A 279 18.25 25.61 6.29
C LEU A 279 17.69 26.37 7.49
N GLN A 280 17.77 25.81 8.70
CA GLN A 280 17.11 26.39 9.88
C GLN A 280 17.61 27.81 10.18
N SER A 281 18.92 28.07 10.06
CA SER A 281 19.47 29.42 10.21
C SER A 281 18.86 30.42 9.23
N HIS A 282 18.67 30.01 7.97
CA HIS A 282 18.09 30.85 6.93
C HIS A 282 16.61 31.11 7.17
N VAL A 283 15.87 30.09 7.62
CA VAL A 283 14.46 30.22 8.02
C VAL A 283 14.33 31.24 9.16
N ILE A 284 15.24 31.25 10.14
CA ILE A 284 15.23 32.25 11.22
C ILE A 284 15.45 33.66 10.66
N LEU A 285 16.44 33.83 9.77
CA LEU A 285 16.75 35.14 9.19
C LEU A 285 15.61 35.64 8.29
N LEU A 286 15.01 34.78 7.47
CA LEU A 286 13.91 35.13 6.56
C LEU A 286 12.60 35.47 7.28
N ARG A 287 12.44 35.10 8.56
CA ARG A 287 11.31 35.57 9.38
C ARG A 287 11.39 37.06 9.70
N ILE A 288 12.58 37.63 9.73
CA ILE A 288 12.78 39.07 9.86
C ILE A 288 12.37 39.69 8.53
N GLU A 289 11.45 40.66 8.54
CA GLU A 289 11.04 41.28 7.29
C GLU A 289 12.20 42.13 6.71
N PRO A 290 12.35 42.23 5.38
CA PRO A 290 13.48 42.93 4.78
C PRO A 290 13.65 44.37 5.27
N ARG A 291 12.53 45.07 5.53
CA ARG A 291 12.51 46.44 6.06
C ARG A 291 13.15 46.63 7.44
N PHE A 292 13.33 45.56 8.21
CA PHE A 292 13.93 45.58 9.54
C PHE A 292 15.39 45.11 9.54
N SER A 293 15.92 44.74 8.38
CA SER A 293 17.28 44.26 8.23
C SER A 293 18.22 45.40 7.84
N THR A 294 19.47 45.31 8.26
CA THR A 294 20.54 46.22 7.80
C THR A 294 21.00 45.81 6.40
N GLU A 295 21.59 46.75 5.66
CA GLU A 295 22.14 46.49 4.32
C GLU A 295 23.17 45.35 4.32
N ASN A 296 24.04 45.31 5.33
CA ASN A 296 25.04 44.25 5.50
C ASN A 296 24.40 42.87 5.75
N SER A 297 23.36 42.81 6.59
CA SER A 297 22.65 41.55 6.85
C SER A 297 21.86 41.06 5.64
N ASN A 298 21.24 41.97 4.87
CA ASN A 298 20.56 41.61 3.63
C ASN A 298 21.56 41.07 2.61
N LYS A 299 22.67 41.78 2.40
CA LYS A 299 23.72 41.33 1.49
C LYS A 299 24.25 39.94 1.85
N TYR A 300 24.55 39.71 3.13
CA TYR A 300 25.01 38.40 3.59
C TYR A 300 23.96 37.30 3.37
N LEU A 301 22.70 37.55 3.71
CA LEU A 301 21.62 36.57 3.54
C LEU A 301 21.43 36.25 2.06
N LEU A 302 21.40 37.25 1.19
CA LEU A 302 21.24 37.09 -0.25
C LEU A 302 22.42 36.33 -0.89
N GLU A 303 23.66 36.63 -0.50
CA GLU A 303 24.84 35.89 -0.94
C GLU A 303 24.78 34.41 -0.49
N SER A 304 24.34 34.15 0.74
CA SER A 304 24.17 32.80 1.27
C SER A 304 23.06 32.04 0.53
N LEU A 305 21.92 32.67 0.27
CA LEU A 305 20.82 32.07 -0.49
C LEU A 305 21.23 31.81 -1.95
N ARG A 306 22.05 32.67 -2.57
CA ARG A 306 22.61 32.43 -3.90
C ARG A 306 23.49 31.18 -3.93
N LYS A 307 24.27 30.95 -2.88
CA LYS A 307 25.07 29.72 -2.76
C LYS A 307 24.17 28.48 -2.67
N ILE A 308 23.14 28.51 -1.83
CA ILE A 308 22.18 27.39 -1.74
C ILE A 308 21.50 27.17 -3.09
N TYR A 309 21.09 28.22 -3.80
CA TYR A 309 20.49 28.09 -5.13
C TYR A 309 21.39 27.35 -6.12
N SER A 310 22.70 27.59 -6.06
CA SER A 310 23.66 26.91 -6.93
C SER A 310 23.87 25.43 -6.58
N GLU A 311 23.62 25.05 -5.33
CA GLU A 311 23.77 23.68 -4.82
C GLU A 311 22.46 22.88 -4.96
N ASP A 312 21.34 23.47 -4.56
CA ASP A 312 20.01 22.88 -4.55
C ASP A 312 18.93 23.95 -4.78
N LYS A 313 18.43 23.99 -6.02
CA LYS A 313 17.38 24.94 -6.44
C LYS A 313 16.04 24.70 -5.73
N GLU A 314 15.74 23.46 -5.35
CA GLU A 314 14.46 23.10 -4.75
C GLU A 314 14.35 23.66 -3.33
N GLN A 315 15.45 23.62 -2.56
CA GLN A 315 15.51 24.22 -1.22
C GLN A 315 15.27 25.73 -1.23
N ILE A 316 15.82 26.44 -2.22
CA ILE A 316 15.58 27.89 -2.35
C ILE A 316 14.14 28.19 -2.74
N LEU A 317 13.55 27.40 -3.63
CA LEU A 317 12.16 27.59 -4.03
C LEU A 317 11.21 27.42 -2.83
N ILE A 318 11.48 26.45 -1.95
CA ILE A 318 10.76 26.27 -0.68
C ILE A 318 10.89 27.53 0.19
N LEU A 319 12.11 28.05 0.39
CA LEU A 319 12.32 29.25 1.22
C LEU A 319 11.61 30.48 0.64
N ILE A 320 11.72 30.74 -0.66
CA ILE A 320 11.10 31.89 -1.32
C ILE A 320 9.57 31.85 -1.18
N THR A 321 8.97 30.68 -1.42
CA THR A 321 7.51 30.52 -1.36
C THR A 321 6.95 30.66 0.05
N HIS A 322 7.72 30.26 1.06
CA HIS A 322 7.32 30.38 2.46
C HIS A 322 7.49 31.80 3.02
N PHE A 323 8.42 32.58 2.46
CA PHE A 323 8.74 33.94 2.89
C PHE A 323 8.51 34.97 1.76
N PRO A 324 7.26 35.15 1.28
CA PRO A 324 6.98 35.95 0.09
C PRO A 324 7.34 37.43 0.23
N LYS A 325 7.52 37.96 1.46
CA LYS A 325 7.99 39.34 1.69
C LYS A 325 9.40 39.58 1.14
N TRP A 326 10.18 38.52 0.95
CA TRP A 326 11.51 38.57 0.38
C TRP A 326 11.51 38.38 -1.14
N LEU A 327 10.36 38.13 -1.78
CA LEU A 327 10.29 37.91 -3.24
C LEU A 327 10.90 39.07 -4.02
N ASP A 328 10.60 40.32 -3.69
CA ASP A 328 11.11 41.47 -4.45
C ASP A 328 12.64 41.55 -4.46
N GLU A 329 13.28 41.20 -3.33
CA GLU A 329 14.74 41.13 -3.24
C GLU A 329 15.29 39.86 -3.90
N LEU A 330 14.55 38.74 -3.86
CA LEU A 330 14.98 37.43 -4.36
C LEU A 330 14.71 37.21 -5.85
N VAL A 331 13.77 37.94 -6.47
CA VAL A 331 13.47 37.89 -7.91
C VAL A 331 14.65 38.39 -8.75
N LEU A 332 15.54 39.20 -8.18
CA LEU A 332 16.80 39.59 -8.83
C LEU A 332 17.80 38.42 -8.98
N PHE A 333 17.51 37.25 -8.39
CA PHE A 333 18.37 36.06 -8.34
C PHE A 333 17.84 34.87 -9.16
N LEU A 334 16.54 34.85 -9.47
CA LEU A 334 15.86 33.83 -10.29
C LEU A 334 15.90 34.24 -11.77
#